data_AF-A0A661S679-F1
#
_entry.id   AF-A0A661S679-F1
#
_cell.length_a   1.000
_cell.length_b   1.000
_cell.length_c   1.000
_cell.angle_alpha   90.00
_cell.angle_beta   90.00
_cell.angle_gamma   90.00
#
_symmetry.space_group_name_H-M   'P 1'
#
loop_
_entity.id
_entity.type
_entity.pdbx_description
1 polymer ?
#
loop_
_entity_poly.entity_id
_entity_poly.type
_entity_poly.pdbx_seq_one_letter_code
_entity_poly.pdbx_strand_id
1 'polypeptide(L)' 'IADIEEGTTIRELLELSEVPPDACKIIFVNGVHAQEDEILKDGDRVGIFPPVAGG' A
#
# COMPACT_ATOMS: atom_id res chain seq x y z
N ILE A 1 -5.69 -8.96 9.34
CA ILE A 1 -5.35 -9.66 8.08
C ILE A 1 -6.56 -9.43 7.20
N ALA A 2 -6.37 -8.79 6.04
CA ALA A 2 -7.43 -8.54 5.08
C ALA A 2 -7.22 -9.51 3.91
N ASP A 3 -8.28 -10.20 3.51
CA ASP A 3 -8.30 -11.00 2.28
C ASP A 3 -8.67 -10.06 1.13
N ILE A 4 -7.80 -9.96 0.12
CA ILE A 4 -8.00 -9.14 -1.08
C ILE A 4 -8.11 -10.01 -2.32
N GLU A 5 -8.83 -9.54 -3.34
CA GLU A 5 -8.96 -10.26 -4.59
C GLU A 5 -7.62 -10.35 -5.33
N GLU A 6 -7.40 -11.42 -6.08
CA GLU A 6 -6.23 -11.54 -6.94
C GLU A 6 -6.24 -10.42 -7.99
N GLY A 7 -5.09 -9.76 -8.17
CA GLY A 7 -5.00 -8.61 -9.07
C GLY A 7 -5.27 -7.26 -8.41
N THR A 8 -5.63 -7.23 -7.12
CA THR A 8 -5.81 -5.99 -6.35
C THR A 8 -4.52 -5.17 -6.35
N THR A 9 -4.62 -3.91 -6.72
CA THR A 9 -3.54 -2.93 -6.64
C THR A 9 -3.39 -2.36 -5.23
N ILE A 10 -2.25 -1.74 -4.95
CA ILE A 10 -2.06 -1.05 -3.66
C ILE A 10 -3.07 0.09 -3.48
N ARG A 11 -3.42 0.81 -4.55
CA ARG A 11 -4.47 1.84 -4.54
C ARG A 11 -5.80 1.27 -4.08
N GLU A 12 -6.25 0.18 -4.69
CA GLU A 12 -7.50 -0.48 -4.33
C GLU A 12 -7.48 -0.98 -2.88
N LEU A 13 -6.35 -1.52 -2.42
CA LEU A 13 -6.18 -1.89 -1.00
C LEU A 13 -6.34 -0.69 -0.06
N LEU A 14 -5.78 0.47 -0.40
CA LEU A 14 -5.91 1.69 0.38
C LEU A 14 -7.36 2.19 0.43
N GLU A 15 -8.05 2.16 -0.71
CA GLU A 15 -9.46 2.53 -0.83
C GLU A 15 -10.36 1.61 0.00
N LEU A 16 -10.14 0.29 -0.07
CA LEU A 16 -10.85 -0.71 0.74
C LEU A 16 -10.59 -0.55 2.24
N SER A 17 -9.44 -0.01 2.61
CA SER A 17 -9.04 0.27 4.00
C SER A 17 -9.47 1.66 4.48
N GLU A 18 -10.21 2.41 3.66
CA GLU A 18 -10.64 3.80 3.92
C GLU A 18 -9.46 4.74 4.26
N VAL A 19 -8.28 4.45 3.69
CA VAL A 19 -7.08 5.26 3.90
C VAL A 19 -7.08 6.42 2.90
N PRO A 20 -6.98 7.68 3.35
CA PRO A 20 -6.93 8.80 2.43
C PRO A 20 -5.69 8.72 1.52
N PRO A 21 -5.82 9.00 0.21
CA PRO A 21 -4.69 8.94 -0.72
C PRO A 21 -3.56 9.89 -0.31
N ASP A 22 -3.91 11.04 0.27
CA ASP A 22 -2.97 12.08 0.69
C ASP A 22 -2.19 11.70 1.96
N ALA A 23 -2.68 10.71 2.72
CA ALA A 23 -2.10 10.26 3.97
C ALA A 23 -0.92 9.32 3.76
N CYS A 24 -0.70 8.81 2.55
CA CYS A 24 0.30 7.79 2.25
C CYS A 24 1.31 8.33 1.25
N LYS A 25 2.56 8.55 1.68
CA LYS A 25 3.60 9.07 0.78
C LYS A 25 4.69 8.07 0.45
N ILE A 26 4.82 7.00 1.24
CA ILE A 26 5.88 6.00 1.05
C ILE A 26 5.25 4.62 1.19
N ILE A 27 5.43 3.81 0.15
CA ILE A 27 4.89 2.46 0.03
C ILE A 27 6.06 1.50 -0.20
N PHE A 28 6.06 0.40 0.55
CA PHE A 28 6.98 -0.71 0.36
C PHE A 28 6.22 -2.01 0.17
N VAL A 29 6.63 -2.81 -0.82
CA VAL A 29 6.21 -4.21 -0.99
C VAL A 29 7.44 -5.08 -0.75
N ASN A 30 7.36 -5.98 0.25
CA ASN A 30 8.46 -6.88 0.62
C ASN A 30 9.80 -6.15 0.88
N GLY A 31 9.73 -4.93 1.41
CA GLY A 31 10.90 -4.09 1.72
C GLY A 31 11.47 -3.30 0.53
N VAL A 32 10.83 -3.37 -0.65
CA VAL A 32 11.22 -2.62 -1.84
C VAL A 32 10.22 -1.50 -2.10
N HIS A 33 10.70 -0.32 -2.49
CA HIS A 33 9.84 0.82 -2.77
C HIS A 33 8.92 0.50 -3.96
N ALA A 34 7.62 0.74 -3.78
CA ALA A 34 6.59 0.39 -4.75
C ALA A 34 5.79 1.62 -5.18
N GLN A 35 4.95 1.45 -6.20
CA GLN A 35 3.98 2.46 -6.64
C GLN A 35 2.56 2.00 -6.33
N GLU A 36 1.63 2.95 -6.25
CA GLU A 36 0.23 2.69 -5.90
C GLU A 36 -0.52 1.83 -6.94
N ASP A 37 -0.04 1.75 -8.18
CA ASP A 37 -0.58 0.92 -9.26
C ASP A 37 0.01 -0.49 -9.29
N GLU A 38 0.93 -0.83 -8.38
CA GLU A 38 1.52 -2.16 -8.32
C GLU A 38 0.49 -3.20 -7.85
N ILE A 39 0.43 -4.32 -8.58
CA ILE A 39 -0.49 -5.43 -8.31
C ILE A 39 0.10 -6.30 -7.20
N LEU A 40 -0.69 -6.51 -6.15
CA LEU A 40 -0.34 -7.36 -5.03
C LEU A 40 -0.54 -8.85 -5.36
N LYS A 41 0.37 -9.67 -4.83
CA LYS A 41 0.33 -11.13 -4.93
C LYS A 41 0.07 -11.73 -3.57
N ASP A 42 -0.43 -12.96 -3.58
CA ASP A 42 -0.60 -13.73 -2.35
C ASP A 42 0.74 -13.83 -1.58
N GLY A 43 0.67 -13.57 -0.28
CA GLY A 43 1.82 -13.52 0.61
C GLY A 43 2.63 -12.22 0.62
N ASP A 44 2.31 -11.23 -0.22
CA ASP A 44 3.01 -9.93 -0.20
C ASP A 44 2.78 -9.18 1.11
N ARG A 45 3.84 -8.49 1.56
CA ARG A 45 3.79 -7.61 2.73
C ARG A 45 3.89 -6.17 2.31
N VAL A 46 2.81 -5.43 2.54
CA VAL A 46 2.72 -4.01 2.22
C VAL A 46 2.95 -3.18 3.48
N GLY A 47 3.96 -2.30 3.43
CA GLY A 47 4.20 -1.28 4.43
C GLY A 47 3.84 0.09 3.87
N ILE A 48 2.96 0.82 4.55
CA ILE A 48 2.49 2.14 4.13
C ILE A 48 2.78 3.12 5.25
N PHE A 49 3.47 4.21 4.93
CA PHE A 49 3.89 5.20 5.91
C PHE A 49 3.39 6.59 5.56
N PRO A 50 2.94 7.36 6.56
CA PRO A 50 2.58 8.75 6.36
C PRO A 50 3.80 9.58 5.96
N PRO A 51 3.59 10.78 5.40
CA PRO A 51 4.68 11.72 5.15
C PRO A 51 5.47 11.94 6.43
N VAL A 52 6.74 11.52 6.41
CA VAL A 52 7.68 11.79 7.51
C VAL A 52 8.03 13.28 7.48
N ALA A 53 7.57 14.03 8.47
CA ALA A 53 8.07 15.38 8.72
C ALA A 53 9.51 15.25 9.25
N GLY A 54 10.49 15.61 8.42
CA GLY A 54 11.87 15.78 8.88
C GLY A 54 11.90 16.90 9.91
N GLY A 55 12.46 16.61 11.09
CA GLY A 55 12.78 17.63 12.10
C GLY A 55 13.84 18.60 11.61
#